data_AF-A0A7C7KLX6-F1
#
_entry.id   AF-A0A7C7KLX6-F1
#
_cell.length_a   1.000
_cell.length_b   1.000
_cell.length_c   1.000
_cell.angle_alpha   90.00
_cell.angle_beta   90.00
_cell.angle_gamma   90.00
#
_symmetry.space_group_name_H-M   'P 1'
#
loop_
_entity.id
_entity.type
_entity.pdbx_description
1 polymer ?
#
loop_
_entity_poly.entity_id
_entity_poly.type
_entity_poly.pdbx_seq_one_letter_code
_entity_poly.pdbx_strand_id
1 'polypeptide(L)'
;IAVHLFVFYFGIIADVTPPVGLASFAAAAVSGGDPIKTGFVAFFYSLRTAALPFLFIFNTDLLLINVGWAGGIVVFIVATAAMLIFAAATQGFLLARNRVYETVLLLLIAFTLFRPGFWMDMVSPPTQEVPPNEIVAAADRMEAGEQLRLRVDGEDAVGNPRSFVAVLPLGEGETGEERLLSAGLELLIDGDVVEVDNAGFETAAQEAGLDFGQIIVVVEEPADQLPKQLMYIPALLLLALIIVMQRGRRRKQLAEATA
;
A
#
# COMPACT_ATOMS: atom_id res chain seq x y z
N ILE A 1 -13.37 0.56 -3.65
CA ILE A 1 -13.71 1.07 -2.28
C ILE A 1 -12.60 1.97 -1.72
N ALA A 2 -11.34 1.50 -1.58
CA ALA A 2 -10.25 2.30 -0.98
C ALA A 2 -10.05 3.68 -1.64
N VAL A 3 -10.05 3.76 -2.98
CA VAL A 3 -9.95 5.03 -3.73
C VAL A 3 -11.13 5.98 -3.41
N HIS A 4 -12.34 5.46 -3.25
CA HIS A 4 -13.51 6.28 -2.94
C HIS A 4 -13.43 6.84 -1.50
N LEU A 5 -13.01 6.01 -0.53
CA LEU A 5 -12.74 6.45 0.84
C LEU A 5 -11.60 7.48 0.89
N PHE A 6 -10.57 7.31 0.06
CA PHE A 6 -9.47 8.27 -0.05
C PHE A 6 -9.98 9.64 -0.49
N VAL A 7 -10.74 9.70 -1.58
CA VAL A 7 -11.35 10.94 -2.08
C VAL A 7 -12.31 11.53 -1.03
N PHE A 8 -13.10 10.70 -0.35
CA PHE A 8 -13.98 11.14 0.73
C PHE A 8 -13.24 11.81 1.89
N TYR A 9 -12.17 11.18 2.40
CA TYR A 9 -11.36 11.74 3.49
C TYR A 9 -10.67 13.05 3.08
N PHE A 10 -10.13 13.11 1.85
CA PHE A 10 -9.57 14.35 1.33
C PHE A 10 -10.64 15.44 1.15
N GLY A 11 -11.86 15.07 0.76
CA GLY A 11 -13.00 15.97 0.71
C GLY A 11 -13.33 16.58 2.08
N ILE A 12 -13.28 15.81 3.16
CA ILE A 12 -13.49 16.32 4.53
C ILE A 12 -12.34 17.24 4.96
N ILE A 13 -11.09 16.88 4.65
CA ILE A 13 -9.90 17.67 5.03
C ILE A 13 -9.79 18.96 4.20
N ALA A 14 -10.35 18.99 3.00
CA ALA A 14 -10.37 20.18 2.16
C ALA A 14 -11.02 21.39 2.87
N ASP A 15 -11.97 21.15 3.79
CA ASP A 15 -12.68 22.20 4.54
C ASP A 15 -11.78 22.96 5.56
N VAL A 16 -10.56 22.47 5.81
CA VAL A 16 -9.56 23.15 6.65
C VAL A 16 -8.30 23.56 5.90
N THR A 17 -8.29 23.47 4.56
CA THR A 17 -7.12 23.81 3.73
C THR A 17 -7.18 25.26 3.25
N PRO A 18 -6.20 26.12 3.60
CA PRO A 18 -6.12 27.49 3.07
C PRO A 18 -5.90 27.49 1.55
N PRO A 19 -6.47 28.44 0.79
CA PRO A 19 -7.24 29.61 1.23
C PRO A 19 -8.77 29.37 1.35
N VAL A 20 -9.27 28.16 1.10
CA VAL A 20 -10.72 27.90 1.05
C VAL A 20 -11.32 27.69 2.44
N GLY A 21 -10.59 27.04 3.36
CA GLY A 21 -11.07 26.45 4.61
C GLY A 21 -12.18 27.18 5.37
N LEU A 22 -13.44 26.90 5.01
CA LEU A 22 -14.62 27.63 5.43
C LEU A 22 -14.82 27.52 6.95
N ALA A 23 -14.63 26.31 7.51
CA ALA A 23 -14.71 26.08 8.94
C ALA A 23 -13.67 26.90 9.74
N SER A 24 -12.44 27.01 9.21
CA SER A 24 -11.37 27.78 9.87
C SER A 24 -11.64 29.29 9.83
N PHE A 25 -12.24 29.79 8.75
CA PHE A 25 -12.61 31.19 8.61
C PHE A 25 -13.82 31.55 9.49
N ALA A 26 -14.81 30.66 9.59
CA ALA A 26 -15.92 30.83 10.52
C ALA A 26 -15.43 30.88 11.98
N ALA A 27 -14.52 29.97 12.36
CA ALA A 27 -13.92 29.98 13.70
C ALA A 27 -13.10 31.26 13.97
N ALA A 28 -12.38 31.78 12.97
CA ALA A 28 -11.66 33.05 13.07
C ALA A 28 -12.62 34.24 13.28
N ALA A 29 -13.77 34.26 12.58
CA ALA A 29 -14.78 35.30 12.74
C ALA A 29 -15.39 35.33 14.15
N VAL A 30 -15.57 34.17 14.79
CA VAL A 30 -16.08 34.07 16.17
C VAL A 30 -15.00 34.42 17.21
N SER A 31 -13.75 34.02 16.97
CA SER A 31 -12.64 34.24 17.91
C SER A 31 -11.92 35.60 17.76
N GLY A 32 -12.22 36.36 16.71
CA GLY A 32 -11.55 37.62 16.38
C GLY A 32 -10.11 37.45 15.85
N GLY A 33 -9.74 36.24 15.44
CA GLY A 33 -8.42 35.93 14.88
C GLY A 33 -8.30 36.25 13.39
N ASP A 34 -7.07 36.25 12.88
CA ASP A 34 -6.80 36.34 11.44
C ASP A 34 -7.24 35.03 10.76
N PRO A 35 -8.13 35.08 9.74
CA PRO A 35 -8.64 33.89 9.08
C PRO A 35 -7.56 33.03 8.42
N ILE A 36 -6.57 33.67 7.80
CA ILE A 36 -5.47 32.97 7.11
C ILE A 36 -4.58 32.28 8.12
N LYS A 37 -4.18 32.98 9.20
CA LYS A 37 -3.35 32.37 10.27
C LYS A 37 -4.07 31.24 10.97
N THR A 38 -5.36 31.42 11.28
CA THR A 38 -6.20 30.37 11.88
C THR A 38 -6.27 29.15 10.97
N GLY A 39 -6.47 29.35 9.66
CA GLY A 39 -6.47 28.29 8.67
C GLY A 39 -5.14 27.54 8.58
N PHE A 40 -4.00 28.24 8.61
CA PHE A 40 -2.69 27.58 8.64
C PHE A 40 -2.50 26.71 9.88
N VAL A 41 -2.86 27.24 11.06
CA VAL A 41 -2.76 26.47 12.31
C VAL A 41 -3.68 25.24 12.24
N ALA A 42 -4.94 25.40 11.83
CA ALA A 42 -5.88 24.30 11.69
C ALA A 42 -5.37 23.23 10.71
N PHE A 43 -4.82 23.64 9.57
CA PHE A 43 -4.23 22.74 8.58
C PHE A 43 -3.04 21.95 9.13
N PHE A 44 -2.10 22.58 9.83
CA PHE A 44 -0.98 21.87 10.44
C PHE A 44 -1.44 20.89 11.53
N TYR A 45 -2.52 21.21 12.25
CA TYR A 45 -3.13 20.28 13.19
C TYR A 45 -3.81 19.10 12.49
N SER A 46 -4.48 19.34 11.35
CA SER A 46 -5.19 18.32 10.57
C SER A 46 -4.26 17.45 9.70
N LEU A 47 -3.03 17.89 9.42
CA LEU A 47 -2.04 17.08 8.70
C LEU A 47 -1.83 15.70 9.36
N ARG A 48 -2.03 15.62 10.68
CA ARG A 48 -1.94 14.34 11.41
C ARG A 48 -3.05 13.36 11.01
N THR A 49 -4.27 13.85 10.79
CA THR A 49 -5.39 13.01 10.32
C THR A 49 -5.33 12.81 8.81
N ALA A 50 -4.67 13.71 8.07
CA ALA A 50 -4.40 13.58 6.63
C ALA A 50 -3.47 12.41 6.26
N ALA A 51 -2.78 11.81 7.23
CA ALA A 51 -2.01 10.59 7.01
C ALA A 51 -2.92 9.38 6.75
N LEU A 52 -4.08 9.29 7.42
CA LEU A 52 -4.95 8.11 7.45
C LEU A 52 -5.34 7.58 6.05
N PRO A 53 -5.67 8.44 5.06
CA PRO A 53 -6.01 8.00 3.70
C PRO A 53 -4.89 7.24 2.99
N PHE A 54 -3.65 7.67 3.19
CA PHE A 54 -2.51 6.97 2.64
C PHE A 54 -2.34 5.60 3.30
N LEU A 55 -2.64 5.49 4.60
CA LEU A 55 -2.47 4.24 5.34
C LEU A 55 -3.39 3.14 4.81
N PHE A 56 -4.68 3.41 4.61
CA PHE A 56 -5.62 2.39 4.15
C PHE A 56 -5.55 2.10 2.64
N ILE A 57 -4.97 3.00 1.83
CA ILE A 57 -4.66 2.70 0.42
C ILE A 57 -3.55 1.65 0.32
N PHE A 58 -2.50 1.78 1.13
CA PHE A 58 -1.35 0.89 1.07
C PHE A 58 -1.46 -0.34 1.98
N ASN A 59 -2.45 -0.36 2.87
CA ASN A 59 -2.75 -1.48 3.74
C ASN A 59 -4.27 -1.63 3.90
N THR A 60 -4.85 -2.48 3.06
CA THR A 60 -6.29 -2.77 3.06
C THR A 60 -6.76 -3.56 4.28
N ASP A 61 -5.85 -4.16 5.04
CA ASP A 61 -6.19 -4.87 6.29
C ASP A 61 -6.77 -3.89 7.32
N LEU A 62 -6.38 -2.61 7.25
CA LEU A 62 -6.97 -1.52 8.05
C LEU A 62 -8.46 -1.30 7.76
N LEU A 63 -8.91 -1.68 6.56
CA LEU A 63 -10.32 -1.66 6.16
C LEU A 63 -11.04 -2.97 6.51
N LEU A 64 -10.36 -3.90 7.17
CA LEU A 64 -10.85 -5.24 7.51
C LEU A 64 -11.29 -6.06 6.29
N ILE A 65 -10.74 -5.77 5.12
CA ILE A 65 -11.00 -6.51 3.88
C ILE A 65 -10.23 -7.83 3.94
N ASN A 66 -10.93 -8.95 3.81
CA ASN A 66 -10.35 -10.31 3.88
C ASN A 66 -9.62 -10.62 5.21
N VAL A 67 -10.00 -9.97 6.31
CA VAL A 67 -9.38 -10.16 7.63
C VAL A 67 -10.37 -10.86 8.58
N GLY A 68 -9.97 -12.00 9.13
CA GLY A 68 -10.73 -12.69 10.19
C GLY A 68 -10.67 -11.96 11.54
N TRP A 69 -11.56 -12.30 12.48
CA TRP A 69 -11.67 -11.64 13.80
C TRP A 69 -10.35 -11.49 14.56
N ALA A 70 -9.53 -12.54 14.62
CA ALA A 70 -8.23 -12.50 15.29
C ALA A 70 -7.25 -11.54 14.60
N GLY A 71 -7.22 -11.55 13.25
CA GLY A 71 -6.43 -10.61 12.46
C GLY A 71 -6.88 -9.17 12.68
N GLY A 72 -8.20 -8.93 12.76
CA GLY A 72 -8.77 -7.61 12.99
C GLY A 72 -8.35 -7.01 14.33
N ILE A 73 -8.28 -7.82 15.39
CA ILE A 73 -7.77 -7.39 16.71
C ILE A 73 -6.30 -7.00 16.62
N VAL A 74 -5.48 -7.80 15.93
CA VAL A 74 -4.05 -7.49 15.74
C VAL A 74 -3.89 -6.20 14.96
N VAL A 75 -4.62 -6.03 13.85
CA VAL A 75 -4.62 -4.81 13.04
C VAL A 75 -5.02 -3.60 13.89
N PHE A 76 -6.07 -3.71 14.70
CA PHE A 76 -6.51 -2.64 15.59
C PHE A 76 -5.43 -2.23 16.60
N ILE A 77 -4.78 -3.20 17.25
CA ILE A 77 -3.69 -2.95 18.21
C ILE A 77 -2.51 -2.28 17.52
N VAL A 78 -2.07 -2.81 16.38
CA VAL A 78 -0.93 -2.29 15.61
C VAL A 78 -1.23 -0.88 15.09
N ALA A 79 -2.41 -0.65 14.52
CA ALA A 79 -2.82 0.65 14.01
C ALA A 79 -2.90 1.69 15.15
N THR A 80 -3.44 1.31 16.31
CA THR A 80 -3.51 2.19 17.49
C THR A 80 -2.11 2.54 17.97
N ALA A 81 -1.22 1.55 18.11
CA ALA A 81 0.17 1.79 18.51
C ALA A 81 0.91 2.68 17.51
N ALA A 82 0.76 2.42 16.22
CA ALA A 82 1.36 3.22 15.15
C ALA A 82 0.86 4.68 15.16
N MET A 83 -0.45 4.90 15.37
CA MET A 83 -1.02 6.25 15.52
C MET A 83 -0.49 6.99 16.75
N LEU A 84 -0.33 6.30 17.89
CA LEU A 84 0.26 6.90 19.09
C LEU A 84 1.73 7.28 18.87
N ILE A 85 2.51 6.43 18.19
CA ILE A 85 3.92 6.70 17.86
C ILE A 85 4.01 7.89 16.88
N PHE A 86 3.15 7.93 15.88
CA PHE A 86 3.06 9.04 14.93
C PHE A 86 2.68 10.36 15.61
N ALA A 87 1.70 10.33 16.53
CA ALA A 87 1.34 11.47 17.35
C ALA A 87 2.51 11.94 18.22
N ALA A 88 3.21 11.02 18.89
CA ALA A 88 4.38 11.33 19.72
C ALA A 88 5.53 11.93 18.89
N ALA A 89 5.74 11.45 17.67
CA ALA A 89 6.74 11.99 16.76
C ALA A 89 6.40 13.42 16.34
N THR A 90 5.16 13.66 15.89
CA THR A 90 4.69 14.97 15.42
C THR A 90 4.53 16.00 16.55
N GLN A 91 4.23 15.57 17.78
CA GLN A 91 4.23 16.43 18.97
C GLN A 91 5.63 16.68 19.54
N GLY A 92 6.64 15.91 19.12
CA GLY A 92 8.00 16.03 19.62
C GLY A 92 8.16 15.56 21.07
N PHE A 93 7.26 14.70 21.56
CA PHE A 93 7.29 14.17 22.92
C PHE A 93 6.68 12.77 22.97
N LEU A 94 7.43 11.81 23.55
CA LEU A 94 6.92 10.47 23.87
C LEU A 94 6.96 10.23 25.38
N LEU A 95 8.16 10.12 25.96
CA LEU A 95 8.40 10.06 27.42
C LEU A 95 9.23 11.25 27.91
N ALA A 96 10.06 11.78 27.03
CA ALA A 96 10.80 13.02 27.19
C ALA A 96 10.72 13.79 25.86
N ARG A 97 11.18 15.04 25.84
CA ARG A 97 11.28 15.82 24.61
C ARG A 97 12.14 15.04 23.59
N ASN A 98 11.59 14.84 22.39
CA ASN A 98 12.25 14.13 21.31
C ASN A 98 13.39 14.98 20.76
N ARG A 99 14.50 14.33 20.42
CA ARG A 99 15.52 14.92 19.55
C ARG A 99 15.09 14.72 18.09
N VAL A 100 15.64 15.52 17.17
CA VAL A 100 15.28 15.45 15.74
C VAL A 100 15.43 14.02 15.19
N TYR A 101 16.52 13.33 15.51
CA TYR A 101 16.71 11.95 15.08
C TYR A 101 15.68 10.98 15.70
N GLU A 102 15.24 11.20 16.95
CA GLU A 102 14.20 10.35 17.57
C GLU A 102 12.85 10.57 16.89
N THR A 103 12.52 11.82 16.53
CA THR A 103 11.32 12.11 15.75
C THR A 103 11.37 11.41 14.40
N VAL A 104 12.50 11.48 13.67
CA VAL A 104 12.66 10.78 12.38
C VAL A 104 12.53 9.26 12.55
N LEU A 105 13.16 8.68 13.57
CA LEU A 105 13.05 7.25 13.84
C LEU A 105 11.63 6.84 14.25
N LEU A 106 10.92 7.64 15.05
CA LEU A 106 9.52 7.37 15.41
C LEU A 106 8.60 7.45 14.18
N LEU A 107 8.83 8.39 13.26
CA LEU A 107 8.09 8.43 11.98
C LEU A 107 8.38 7.18 11.13
N LEU A 108 9.64 6.73 11.08
CA LEU A 108 10.03 5.50 10.39
C LEU A 108 9.36 4.25 11.01
N ILE A 109 9.29 4.18 12.35
CA ILE A 109 8.61 3.09 13.07
C ILE A 109 7.11 3.11 12.74
N ALA A 110 6.46 4.27 12.82
CA ALA A 110 5.05 4.40 12.48
C ALA A 110 4.78 3.98 11.03
N PHE A 111 5.60 4.44 10.08
CA PHE A 111 5.51 4.02 8.68
C PHE A 111 5.66 2.50 8.51
N THR A 112 6.64 1.89 9.19
CA THR A 112 6.89 0.44 9.12
C THR A 112 5.73 -0.37 9.71
N LEU A 113 5.11 0.09 10.79
CA LEU A 113 3.94 -0.56 11.38
C LEU A 113 2.70 -0.45 10.48
N PHE A 114 2.52 0.67 9.78
CA PHE A 114 1.39 0.83 8.86
C PHE A 114 1.57 0.09 7.54
N ARG A 115 2.78 0.11 6.99
CA ARG A 115 3.10 -0.50 5.69
C ARG A 115 4.33 -1.40 5.80
N PRO A 116 4.23 -2.52 6.52
CA PRO A 116 5.35 -3.47 6.64
C PRO A 116 5.71 -4.09 5.28
N GLY A 117 4.71 -4.25 4.39
CA GLY A 117 4.89 -4.78 3.04
C GLY A 117 5.93 -4.02 2.22
N PHE A 118 6.05 -2.70 2.38
CA PHE A 118 7.04 -1.91 1.62
C PHE A 118 8.47 -2.43 1.80
N TRP A 119 8.85 -2.80 3.03
CA TRP A 119 10.18 -3.36 3.31
C TRP A 119 10.25 -4.83 2.94
N MET A 120 9.16 -5.58 3.12
CA MET A 120 9.13 -7.00 2.76
C MET A 120 9.27 -7.20 1.26
N ASP A 121 8.58 -6.39 0.45
CA ASP A 121 8.64 -6.45 -1.01
C ASP A 121 10.06 -6.20 -1.55
N MET A 122 10.91 -5.48 -0.80
CA MET A 122 12.33 -5.29 -1.15
C MET A 122 13.21 -6.50 -0.83
N VAL A 123 12.86 -7.27 0.21
CA VAL A 123 13.64 -8.43 0.67
C VAL A 123 13.17 -9.71 -0.03
N SER A 124 11.87 -9.84 -0.19
CA SER A 124 11.15 -10.96 -0.79
C SER A 124 10.04 -10.35 -1.65
N PRO A 125 10.26 -10.15 -2.96
CA PRO A 125 9.24 -9.62 -3.85
C PRO A 125 7.96 -10.47 -3.83
N PRO A 126 6.77 -9.86 -3.99
CA PRO A 126 5.49 -10.58 -3.98
C PRO A 126 5.22 -11.35 -5.29
N THR A 127 5.96 -11.07 -6.36
CA THR A 127 5.86 -11.75 -7.65
C THR A 127 7.24 -12.19 -8.10
N GLN A 128 7.28 -13.28 -8.85
CA GLN A 128 8.49 -13.75 -9.52
C GLN A 128 8.31 -13.70 -11.03
N GLU A 129 9.34 -13.24 -11.74
CA GLU A 129 9.36 -13.23 -13.20
C GLU A 129 9.72 -14.65 -13.70
N VAL A 130 8.85 -15.18 -14.54
CA VAL A 130 8.96 -16.50 -15.17
C VAL A 130 9.09 -16.29 -16.69
N PRO A 131 9.90 -17.11 -17.38
CA PRO A 131 9.98 -17.11 -18.84
C PRO A 131 8.59 -17.26 -19.49
N PRO A 132 8.30 -16.55 -20.59
CA PRO A 132 6.99 -16.61 -21.25
C PRO A 132 6.56 -18.01 -21.66
N ASN A 133 7.50 -18.84 -22.13
CA ASN A 133 7.24 -20.22 -22.54
C ASN A 133 6.78 -21.15 -21.39
N GLU A 134 7.00 -20.76 -20.14
CA GLU A 134 6.52 -21.46 -18.95
C GLU A 134 5.16 -20.95 -18.45
N ILE A 135 4.47 -20.08 -19.21
CA ILE A 135 3.17 -19.51 -18.82
C ILE A 135 2.13 -20.57 -18.44
N VAL A 136 2.08 -21.69 -19.18
CA VAL A 136 1.17 -22.80 -18.88
C VAL A 136 1.53 -23.46 -17.56
N ALA A 137 2.82 -23.65 -17.30
CA ALA A 137 3.30 -24.21 -16.03
C ALA A 137 3.09 -23.25 -14.86
N ALA A 138 3.18 -21.93 -15.09
CA ALA A 138 2.85 -20.91 -14.10
C ALA A 138 1.35 -20.93 -13.77
N ALA A 139 0.48 -20.98 -14.78
CA ALA A 139 -0.96 -21.10 -14.59
C ALA A 139 -1.36 -22.43 -13.91
N ASP A 140 -0.58 -23.50 -14.09
CA ASP A 140 -0.82 -24.79 -13.45
C ASP A 140 -0.58 -24.74 -11.93
N ARG A 141 0.40 -23.94 -11.48
CA ARG A 141 0.73 -23.73 -10.06
C ARG A 141 -0.26 -22.82 -9.33
N MET A 142 -1.06 -22.05 -10.07
CA MET A 142 -1.98 -21.05 -9.55
C MET A 142 -3.41 -21.57 -9.44
N GLU A 143 -4.19 -21.00 -8.52
CA GLU A 143 -5.60 -21.34 -8.34
C GLU A 143 -6.53 -20.51 -9.25
N ALA A 144 -7.75 -21.01 -9.48
CA ALA A 144 -8.77 -20.28 -10.23
C ALA A 144 -9.10 -18.94 -9.55
N GLY A 145 -9.16 -17.86 -10.34
CA GLY A 145 -9.38 -16.50 -9.86
C GLY A 145 -8.12 -15.77 -9.38
N GLU A 146 -6.97 -16.44 -9.27
CA GLU A 146 -5.70 -15.75 -9.04
C GLU A 146 -5.31 -14.92 -10.28
N GLN A 147 -4.61 -13.82 -10.03
CA GLN A 147 -4.27 -12.85 -11.08
C GLN A 147 -2.86 -13.09 -11.59
N LEU A 148 -2.76 -13.57 -12.82
CA LEU A 148 -1.51 -13.68 -13.56
C LEU A 148 -1.20 -12.34 -14.24
N ARG A 149 0.02 -11.83 -14.07
CA ARG A 149 0.43 -10.55 -14.64
C ARG A 149 1.31 -10.80 -15.86
N LEU A 150 0.92 -10.25 -17.00
CA LEU A 150 1.61 -10.46 -18.27
C LEU A 150 2.15 -9.13 -18.77
N ARG A 151 3.46 -9.04 -19.00
CA ARG A 151 4.06 -7.91 -19.71
C ARG A 151 4.00 -8.21 -21.19
N VAL A 152 3.26 -7.39 -21.92
CA VAL A 152 2.89 -7.64 -23.31
C VAL A 152 3.39 -6.51 -24.18
N ASP A 153 4.01 -6.88 -25.29
CA ASP A 153 4.40 -5.98 -26.37
C ASP A 153 3.48 -6.24 -27.57
N GLY A 154 2.91 -5.18 -28.12
CA GLY A 154 2.04 -5.27 -29.29
C GLY A 154 1.79 -3.91 -29.91
N GLU A 155 0.67 -3.79 -30.62
CA GLU A 155 0.22 -2.54 -31.22
C GLU A 155 -1.08 -2.05 -30.57
N ASP A 156 -1.29 -0.73 -30.57
CA ASP A 156 -2.59 -0.15 -30.23
C ASP A 156 -3.59 -0.27 -31.40
N ALA A 157 -4.84 0.15 -31.19
CA ALA A 157 -5.89 0.09 -32.21
C ALA A 157 -5.59 0.87 -33.51
N VAL A 158 -4.50 1.64 -33.55
CA VAL A 158 -4.07 2.47 -34.69
C VAL A 158 -2.74 1.98 -35.27
N GLY A 159 -2.17 0.89 -34.74
CA GLY A 159 -0.91 0.29 -35.21
C GLY A 159 0.36 0.91 -34.61
N ASN A 160 0.27 1.70 -33.53
CA ASN A 160 1.47 2.19 -32.86
C ASN A 160 1.99 1.15 -31.85
N PRO A 161 3.31 0.94 -31.74
CA PRO A 161 3.87 0.02 -30.77
C PRO A 161 3.54 0.47 -29.34
N ARG A 162 3.10 -0.48 -28.52
CA ARG A 162 2.72 -0.27 -27.12
C ARG A 162 3.13 -1.46 -26.28
N SER A 163 3.82 -1.17 -25.17
CA SER A 163 4.07 -2.12 -24.09
C SER A 163 3.14 -1.84 -22.92
N PHE A 164 2.50 -2.86 -22.37
CA PHE A 164 1.64 -2.72 -21.18
C PHE A 164 1.66 -3.97 -20.31
N VAL A 165 1.08 -3.87 -19.12
CA VAL A 165 0.90 -5.01 -18.21
C VAL A 165 -0.58 -5.38 -18.19
N ALA A 166 -0.90 -6.57 -18.68
CA ALA A 166 -2.22 -7.17 -18.57
C ALA A 166 -2.34 -7.94 -17.24
N VAL A 167 -3.48 -7.83 -16.57
CA VAL A 167 -3.77 -8.56 -15.33
C VAL A 167 -4.91 -9.53 -15.63
N LEU A 168 -4.56 -10.81 -15.78
CA LEU A 168 -5.47 -11.87 -16.19
C LEU A 168 -5.92 -12.68 -14.97
N PRO A 169 -7.19 -12.60 -14.54
CA PRO A 169 -7.73 -13.56 -13.60
C PRO A 169 -7.88 -14.93 -14.27
N LEU A 170 -7.27 -15.96 -13.70
CA LEU A 170 -7.33 -17.32 -14.24
C LEU A 170 -8.75 -17.89 -14.15
N GLY A 171 -9.18 -18.59 -15.20
CA GLY A 171 -10.45 -19.29 -15.23
C GLY A 171 -10.44 -20.59 -14.43
N GLU A 172 -11.56 -21.31 -14.45
CA GLU A 172 -11.63 -22.66 -13.89
C GLU A 172 -10.96 -23.67 -14.84
N GLY A 173 -10.27 -24.67 -14.29
CA GLY A 173 -9.59 -25.72 -15.08
C GLY A 173 -8.74 -26.65 -14.20
N GLU A 174 -8.56 -27.89 -14.64
CA GLU A 174 -7.70 -28.86 -13.97
C GLU A 174 -6.22 -28.63 -14.32
N THR A 175 -5.95 -28.17 -15.54
CA THR A 175 -4.60 -27.83 -16.02
C THR A 175 -4.41 -26.33 -16.23
N GLY A 176 -3.17 -25.87 -16.19
CA GLY A 176 -2.83 -24.48 -16.52
C GLY A 176 -3.32 -24.02 -17.90
N GLU A 177 -3.30 -24.91 -18.90
CA GLU A 177 -3.80 -24.63 -20.26
C GLU A 177 -5.31 -24.40 -20.24
N GLU A 178 -6.08 -25.28 -19.60
CA GLU A 178 -7.52 -25.12 -19.44
C GLU A 178 -7.88 -23.83 -18.70
N ARG A 179 -7.12 -23.45 -17.67
CA ARG A 179 -7.35 -22.20 -16.92
C ARG A 179 -7.15 -20.96 -17.79
N LEU A 180 -6.14 -20.97 -18.66
CA LEU A 180 -5.88 -19.89 -19.62
C LEU A 180 -6.99 -19.83 -20.68
N LEU A 181 -7.38 -20.97 -21.23
CA LEU A 181 -8.47 -21.09 -22.21
C LEU A 181 -9.81 -20.61 -21.61
N SER A 182 -10.12 -21.01 -20.39
CA SER A 182 -11.31 -20.57 -19.65
C SER A 182 -11.30 -19.08 -19.33
N ALA A 183 -10.11 -18.47 -19.17
CA ALA A 183 -9.95 -17.03 -19.06
C ALA A 183 -10.10 -16.31 -20.42
N GLY A 184 -10.23 -17.07 -21.52
CA GLY A 184 -10.38 -16.59 -22.89
C GLY A 184 -9.05 -16.31 -23.60
N LEU A 185 -7.94 -16.86 -23.11
CA LEU A 185 -6.61 -16.66 -23.67
C LEU A 185 -6.12 -17.93 -24.37
N GLU A 186 -5.94 -17.86 -25.69
CA GLU A 186 -5.28 -18.88 -26.50
C GLU A 186 -3.89 -18.38 -26.88
N LEU A 187 -2.90 -19.27 -26.77
CA LEU A 187 -1.49 -18.92 -26.93
C LEU A 187 -0.83 -19.83 -27.97
N LEU A 188 0.01 -19.22 -28.80
CA LEU A 188 0.94 -19.91 -29.66
C LEU A 188 2.34 -19.81 -29.06
N ILE A 189 2.91 -20.95 -28.66
CA ILE A 189 4.25 -21.04 -28.10
C ILE A 189 5.19 -21.57 -29.18
N ASP A 190 6.05 -20.70 -29.72
CA ASP A 190 7.12 -21.07 -30.67
C ASP A 190 8.50 -20.84 -30.03
N GLY A 191 9.01 -21.89 -29.38
CA GLY A 191 10.29 -21.85 -28.66
C GLY A 191 10.23 -20.92 -27.45
N ASP A 192 10.91 -19.78 -27.55
CA ASP A 192 10.97 -18.75 -26.50
C ASP A 192 9.96 -17.62 -26.71
N VAL A 193 9.30 -17.58 -27.87
CA VAL A 193 8.31 -16.55 -28.20
C VAL A 193 6.92 -17.10 -27.89
N VAL A 194 6.17 -16.35 -27.09
CA VAL A 194 4.77 -16.65 -26.79
C VAL A 194 3.91 -15.54 -27.37
N GLU A 195 3.10 -15.89 -28.35
CA GLU A 195 2.19 -15.00 -29.06
C GLU A 195 0.75 -15.30 -28.64
N VAL A 196 -0.07 -14.25 -28.54
CA VAL A 196 -1.50 -14.38 -28.31
C VAL A 196 -2.18 -14.77 -29.62
N ASP A 197 -2.63 -16.03 -29.69
CA ASP A 197 -3.33 -16.57 -30.86
C ASP A 197 -4.81 -16.18 -30.88
N ASN A 198 -5.42 -16.00 -29.71
CA ASN A 198 -6.77 -15.46 -29.61
C ASN A 198 -7.03 -14.89 -28.21
N ALA A 199 -7.77 -13.79 -28.15
CA ALA A 199 -8.39 -13.29 -26.93
C ALA A 199 -9.91 -13.27 -27.15
N GLY A 200 -10.62 -14.20 -26.51
CA GLY A 200 -12.05 -14.41 -26.70
C GLY A 200 -12.87 -13.15 -26.42
N PHE A 201 -13.93 -12.93 -27.19
CA PHE A 201 -14.84 -11.79 -26.99
C PHE A 201 -15.59 -11.89 -25.66
N GLU A 202 -15.72 -10.78 -24.92
CA GLU A 202 -16.34 -10.71 -23.59
C GLU A 202 -15.69 -11.63 -22.55
N THR A 203 -14.37 -11.86 -22.68
CA THR A 203 -13.58 -12.66 -21.73
C THR A 203 -12.66 -11.81 -20.86
N ALA A 204 -12.15 -12.42 -19.79
CA ALA A 204 -11.17 -11.79 -18.91
C ALA A 204 -9.89 -11.39 -19.65
N ALA A 205 -9.47 -12.16 -20.65
CA ALA A 205 -8.32 -11.84 -21.50
C ALA A 205 -8.53 -10.54 -22.28
N GLN A 206 -9.69 -10.38 -22.91
CA GLN A 206 -10.02 -9.17 -23.65
C GLN A 206 -10.17 -7.96 -22.71
N GLU A 207 -10.81 -8.12 -21.55
CA GLU A 207 -10.93 -7.05 -20.54
C GLU A 207 -9.56 -6.61 -19.99
N ALA A 208 -8.60 -7.53 -19.91
CA ALA A 208 -7.22 -7.24 -19.54
C ALA A 208 -6.42 -6.52 -20.65
N GLY A 209 -7.02 -6.35 -21.84
CA GLY A 209 -6.46 -5.65 -22.99
C GLY A 209 -5.63 -6.54 -23.93
N LEU A 210 -5.69 -7.87 -23.77
CA LEU A 210 -5.02 -8.81 -24.67
C LEU A 210 -5.75 -8.88 -26.00
N ASP A 211 -4.98 -8.99 -27.07
CA ASP A 211 -5.49 -9.09 -28.44
C ASP A 211 -4.59 -9.97 -29.31
N PHE A 212 -5.11 -10.38 -30.46
CA PHE A 212 -4.40 -11.21 -31.44
C PHE A 212 -3.06 -10.59 -31.86
N GLY A 213 -2.03 -11.43 -31.98
CA GLY A 213 -0.72 -11.05 -32.50
C GLY A 213 0.17 -10.28 -31.52
N GLN A 214 -0.26 -10.15 -30.26
CA GLN A 214 0.57 -9.57 -29.20
C GLN A 214 1.57 -10.59 -28.66
N ILE A 215 2.74 -10.13 -28.24
CA ILE A 215 3.83 -10.98 -27.74
C ILE A 215 3.94 -10.82 -26.22
N ILE A 216 3.92 -11.93 -25.50
CA ILE A 216 4.16 -11.97 -24.06
C ILE A 216 5.67 -11.99 -23.81
N VAL A 217 6.17 -10.94 -23.18
CA VAL A 217 7.60 -10.74 -22.91
C VAL A 217 8.00 -11.26 -21.54
N VAL A 218 7.14 -11.10 -20.54
CA VAL A 218 7.37 -11.58 -19.17
C VAL A 218 6.07 -12.04 -18.55
N VAL A 219 6.13 -13.15 -17.82
CA VAL A 219 5.05 -13.66 -16.98
C VAL A 219 5.43 -13.42 -15.53
N GLU A 220 4.60 -12.70 -14.78
CA GLU A 220 4.76 -12.45 -13.35
C GLU A 220 3.71 -13.29 -12.59
N GLU A 221 4.16 -14.34 -11.91
CA GLU A 221 3.32 -15.17 -11.03
C GLU A 221 3.49 -14.77 -9.54
N PRO A 222 2.49 -15.02 -8.68
CA PRO A 222 2.65 -14.82 -7.24
C PRO A 222 3.80 -15.67 -6.68
N ALA A 223 4.66 -15.06 -5.86
CA ALA A 223 5.76 -15.73 -5.20
C ALA A 223 5.44 -15.98 -3.72
N ASP A 224 6.03 -17.03 -3.14
CA ASP A 224 5.98 -17.30 -1.71
C ASP A 224 6.71 -16.21 -0.92
N GLN A 225 5.96 -15.18 -0.51
CA GLN A 225 6.49 -14.06 0.25
C GLN A 225 6.55 -14.38 1.75
N LEU A 226 7.66 -14.03 2.40
CA LEU A 226 7.74 -14.06 3.86
C LEU A 226 6.63 -13.21 4.52
N PRO A 227 6.11 -13.60 5.69
CA PRO A 227 5.05 -12.85 6.36
C PRO A 227 5.44 -11.40 6.63
N LYS A 228 4.70 -10.44 6.07
CA LYS A 228 4.97 -8.99 6.18
C LYS A 228 5.14 -8.56 7.65
N GLN A 229 4.45 -9.21 8.59
CA GLN A 229 4.49 -8.93 10.03
C GLN A 229 5.88 -9.12 10.66
N LEU A 230 6.80 -9.82 10.00
CA LEU A 230 8.20 -9.92 10.46
C LEU A 230 8.87 -8.54 10.56
N MET A 231 8.43 -7.57 9.75
CA MET A 231 8.93 -6.18 9.82
C MET A 231 8.49 -5.44 11.09
N TYR A 232 7.55 -5.97 11.86
CA TYR A 232 7.22 -5.42 13.18
C TYR A 232 8.35 -5.64 14.20
N ILE A 233 9.14 -6.71 14.06
CA ILE A 233 10.23 -7.03 14.99
C ILE A 233 11.29 -5.92 15.01
N PRO A 234 11.93 -5.53 13.88
CA PRO A 234 12.91 -4.45 13.88
C PRO A 234 12.30 -3.12 14.30
N ALA A 235 11.04 -2.83 13.93
CA ALA A 235 10.34 -1.62 14.34
C ALA A 235 10.15 -1.54 15.86
N LEU A 236 9.74 -2.63 16.51
CA LEU A 236 9.55 -2.71 17.95
C LEU A 236 10.87 -2.68 18.72
N LEU A 237 11.94 -3.30 18.19
CA LEU A 237 13.28 -3.20 18.77
C LEU A 237 13.80 -1.76 18.75
N LEU A 238 13.60 -1.06 17.64
CA LEU A 238 13.98 0.36 17.52
C LEU A 238 13.16 1.24 18.46
N LEU A 239 11.86 0.98 18.59
CA LEU A 239 11.00 1.67 19.55
C LEU A 239 11.46 1.44 21.00
N ALA A 240 11.78 0.19 21.35
CA ALA A 240 12.29 -0.16 22.67
C ALA A 240 13.60 0.57 22.99
N LEU A 241 14.51 0.67 22.02
CA LEU A 241 15.75 1.45 22.15
C LEU A 241 15.46 2.93 22.46
N ILE A 242 14.55 3.56 21.70
CA ILE A 242 14.15 4.96 21.94
C ILE A 242 13.56 5.13 23.33
N ILE A 243 12.67 4.21 23.75
CA ILE A 243 12.05 4.25 25.08
C ILE A 243 13.10 4.15 26.19
N VAL A 244 14.07 3.23 26.07
CA VAL A 244 15.16 3.08 27.05
C VAL A 244 16.00 4.36 27.12
N MET A 245 16.36 4.94 25.98
CA MET A 245 17.12 6.20 25.90
C MET A 245 16.35 7.36 26.55
N GLN A 246 15.05 7.49 26.29
CA GLN A 246 14.22 8.55 26.85
C GLN A 246 13.96 8.36 28.36
N ARG A 247 13.77 7.11 28.82
CA ARG A 247 13.65 6.80 30.27
C ARG A 247 14.89 7.23 31.04
N GLY A 248 16.07 6.98 30.50
CA GLY A 248 17.33 7.44 31.09
C GLY A 248 17.39 8.97 31.25
N ARG A 249 16.94 9.72 30.23
CA ARG A 249 16.89 11.20 30.29
C ARG A 249 15.84 11.72 31.25
N ARG A 250 14.63 11.16 31.23
CA ARG A 250 13.55 11.56 32.13
C ARG A 250 13.93 11.38 33.60
N ARG A 251 14.65 10.29 33.94
CA ARG A 251 15.16 10.07 35.31
C ARG A 251 16.14 11.16 35.74
N LYS A 252 17.06 11.57 34.87
CA LYS A 252 18.00 12.67 35.16
C LYS A 252 17.25 13.99 35.39
N GLN A 253 16.32 14.32 34.51
CA GLN A 253 15.50 15.55 34.62
C GLN A 253 14.67 15.57 35.91
N LEU A 254 14.10 14.44 36.31
CA LEU A 254 13.36 14.33 37.57
C LEU A 254 14.27 14.50 38.79
N ALA A 255 15.47 13.92 38.76
CA ALA A 255 16.44 14.06 39.84
C ALA A 255 16.92 15.52 40.00
N GLU A 256 17.18 16.21 38.88
CA GLU A 256 17.54 17.63 38.85
C GLU A 256 16.40 18.54 39.35
N ALA A 257 15.14 18.17 39.11
CA ALA A 257 13.98 18.96 39.58
C ALA A 257 13.68 18.78 41.07
N THR A 258 14.20 17.72 41.70
CA THR A 258 14.01 17.42 43.13
C THR A 258 15.20 17.83 44.01
N ALA A 259 16.32 18.24 43.41
CA ALA A 259 17.52 18.74 44.10
C ALA A 259 17.48 20.27 44.20
#